data_AF-A0A259CCI3-F1
#
_entry.id   AF-A0A259CCI3-F1
#
_cell.length_a   1.000
_cell.length_b   1.000
_cell.length_c   1.000
_cell.angle_alpha   90.00
_cell.angle_beta   90.00
_cell.angle_gamma   90.00
#
_symmetry.space_group_name_H-M   'P 1'
#
loop_
_entity.id
_entity.type
_entity.pdbx_description
1 polymer ?
#
loop_
_entity_poly.entity_id
_entity_poly.type
_entity_poly.pdbx_seq_one_letter_code
_entity_poly.pdbx_strand_id
1 'polypeptide(L)'
;NVYRTPWADLIKAAKASLACWNVDTQVIWERFVAFNRARGNAAVPAGFLLGFMRRWRKSFGVAVHPPAEPAPARAIGPRERRLHQLIAAAPSNNREFHASDLCQVIGQAAYDARVREVVRHFGCPSFAAMLAVHGGAVLTGEITR
;
A
#
# COMPACT_ATOMS: atom_id res chain seq x y z
N ASN A 1 23.11 -5.13 18.64
CA ASN A 1 22.98 -6.38 17.85
C ASN A 1 21.80 -7.17 18.41
N VAL A 2 20.74 -7.40 17.63
CA VAL A 2 19.51 -8.09 18.06
C VAL A 2 19.75 -9.56 18.38
N TYR A 3 20.73 -10.19 17.74
CA TYR A 3 21.02 -11.63 17.87
C TYR A 3 21.41 -12.08 19.29
N ARG A 4 21.74 -11.14 20.19
CA ARG A 4 22.06 -11.41 21.59
C ARG A 4 20.90 -11.08 22.54
N THR A 5 19.69 -10.95 22.02
CA THR A 5 18.51 -10.56 22.80
C THR A 5 17.36 -11.54 22.55
N PRO A 6 16.42 -11.68 23.51
CA PRO A 6 15.23 -12.52 23.34
C PRO A 6 14.37 -12.16 22.10
N TRP A 7 14.54 -10.95 21.58
CA TRP A 7 13.87 -10.48 20.37
C TRP A 7 14.29 -11.24 19.12
N ALA A 8 15.51 -11.77 19.06
CA ALA A 8 15.98 -12.51 17.90
C ALA A 8 15.14 -13.76 17.62
N ASP A 9 14.86 -14.55 18.65
CA ASP A 9 14.09 -15.78 18.51
C ASP A 9 12.62 -15.48 18.19
N LEU A 10 12.07 -14.41 18.75
CA LEU A 10 10.71 -13.94 18.44
C LEU A 10 10.59 -13.50 16.98
N ILE A 11 11.57 -12.75 16.45
CA ILE A 11 11.60 -12.34 15.04
C ILE A 11 11.80 -13.55 14.13
N LYS A 12 12.69 -14.49 14.47
CA LYS A 12 12.92 -15.71 13.70
C LYS A 12 11.67 -16.58 13.60
N ALA A 13 10.97 -16.79 14.72
CA ALA A 13 9.73 -17.53 14.76
C ALA A 13 8.63 -16.84 13.93
N ALA A 14 8.48 -15.51 14.08
CA ALA A 14 7.44 -14.77 13.37
C ALA A 14 7.71 -14.66 11.86
N LYS A 15 8.97 -14.48 11.42
CA LYS A 15 9.28 -14.32 9.99
C LYS A 15 9.07 -15.59 9.19
N ALA A 16 9.17 -16.77 9.80
CA ALA A 16 8.92 -18.06 9.13
C ALA A 16 7.49 -18.18 8.58
N SER A 17 6.51 -17.50 9.20
CA SER A 17 5.09 -17.57 8.84
C SER A 17 4.55 -16.27 8.23
N LEU A 18 5.42 -15.28 7.96
CA LEU A 18 5.02 -13.95 7.49
C LEU A 18 5.73 -13.56 6.19
N ALA A 19 5.23 -12.50 5.54
CA ALA A 19 5.79 -11.98 4.29
C ALA A 19 7.24 -11.41 4.41
N CYS A 20 7.82 -11.42 5.61
CA CYS A 20 9.21 -11.02 5.89
C CYS A 20 10.19 -12.20 5.96
N TRP A 21 9.81 -13.40 5.53
CA TRP A 21 10.61 -14.62 5.67
C TRP A 21 12.07 -14.50 5.18
N ASN A 22 12.28 -13.74 4.09
CA ASN A 22 13.59 -13.53 3.46
C ASN A 22 14.36 -12.31 3.99
N VAL A 23 13.88 -11.64 5.05
CA VAL A 23 14.54 -10.45 5.60
C VAL A 23 15.41 -10.83 6.80
N ASP A 24 16.60 -10.22 6.85
CA ASP A 24 17.52 -10.37 7.97
C ASP A 24 16.91 -9.87 9.30
N THR A 25 17.20 -10.58 10.39
CA THR A 25 16.63 -10.32 11.71
C THR A 25 17.03 -8.95 12.26
N GLN A 26 18.28 -8.54 12.01
CA GLN A 26 18.80 -7.23 12.41
C GLN A 26 18.11 -6.11 11.63
N VAL A 27 17.83 -6.31 10.33
CA VAL A 27 17.10 -5.33 9.51
C VAL A 27 15.66 -5.13 9.99
N ILE A 28 14.96 -6.21 10.36
CA ILE A 28 13.61 -6.12 10.94
C ILE A 28 13.65 -5.33 12.25
N TRP A 29 14.63 -5.62 13.11
CA TRP A 29 14.81 -4.97 14.40
C TRP A 29 15.11 -3.47 14.26
N GLU A 30 16.03 -3.08 13.39
CA GLU A 30 16.40 -1.68 13.19
C GLU A 30 15.21 -0.84 12.69
N ARG A 31 14.45 -1.37 11.73
CA ARG A 31 13.25 -0.68 11.23
C ARG A 31 12.18 -0.57 12.30
N PHE A 32 12.01 -1.59 13.13
CA PHE A 32 11.08 -1.55 14.26
C PHE A 32 11.49 -0.49 15.29
N VAL A 33 12.77 -0.41 15.66
CA VAL A 33 13.28 0.60 16.61
C VAL A 33 13.12 2.01 16.04
N ALA A 34 13.51 2.22 14.79
CA ALA A 34 13.38 3.52 14.12
C ALA A 34 11.92 3.99 14.05
N PHE A 35 11.01 3.08 13.69
CA PHE A 35 9.57 3.35 13.63
C PHE A 35 8.97 3.78 14.97
N ASN A 36 9.38 3.15 16.07
CA ASN A 36 8.89 3.51 17.41
C ASN A 36 9.51 4.80 17.92
N ARG A 37 10.82 5.02 17.68
CA ARG A 37 11.50 6.28 18.04
C ARG A 37 10.90 7.49 17.34
N ALA A 38 10.57 7.37 16.05
CA ALA A 38 9.93 8.45 15.29
C ALA A 38 8.55 8.85 15.87
N ARG A 39 7.93 7.99 16.68
CA ARG A 39 6.65 8.22 17.34
C ARG A 39 6.79 8.58 18.83
N GLY A 40 8.01 8.82 19.29
CA GLY A 40 8.29 9.10 20.71
C GLY A 40 8.19 7.89 21.64
N ASN A 41 8.06 6.67 21.09
CA ASN A 41 7.94 5.46 21.90
C ASN A 41 9.33 4.91 22.24
N ALA A 42 9.80 5.22 23.46
CA ALA A 42 11.08 4.71 23.97
C ALA A 42 11.01 3.23 24.39
N ALA A 43 9.84 2.74 24.81
CA ALA A 43 9.58 1.36 25.18
C ALA A 43 8.21 0.92 24.65
N VAL A 44 8.12 -0.31 24.13
CA VAL A 44 6.88 -0.87 23.59
C VAL A 44 6.70 -2.33 23.99
N PRO A 45 5.46 -2.80 24.18
CA PRO A 45 5.18 -4.22 24.43
C PRO A 45 5.63 -5.11 23.26
N ALA A 46 5.99 -6.37 23.56
CA ALA A 46 6.42 -7.34 22.55
C ALA A 46 5.38 -7.57 21.42
N GLY A 47 4.08 -7.42 21.72
CA GLY A 47 3.01 -7.51 20.72
C GLY A 47 3.11 -6.49 19.58
N PHE A 48 3.76 -5.35 19.80
CA PHE A 48 3.97 -4.33 18.76
C PHE A 48 4.87 -4.84 17.64
N LEU A 49 5.87 -5.65 17.97
CA LEU A 49 6.77 -6.26 17.00
C LEU A 49 6.01 -7.23 16.08
N LEU A 50 5.16 -8.09 16.64
CA LEU A 50 4.31 -8.98 15.83
C LEU A 50 3.36 -8.19 14.93
N GLY A 51 2.73 -7.15 15.46
CA GLY A 51 1.86 -6.26 14.68
C GLY A 51 2.59 -5.49 13.57
N PHE A 52 3.86 -5.15 13.80
CA PHE A 52 4.75 -4.53 12.83
C PHE A 52 5.15 -5.52 11.72
N MET A 53 5.55 -6.73 12.09
CA MET A 53 5.93 -7.79 11.15
C MET A 53 4.75 -8.32 10.31
N ARG A 54 3.52 -8.33 10.85
CA ARG A 54 2.31 -8.67 10.05
C ARG A 54 2.02 -7.64 8.96
N ARG A 55 2.31 -6.37 9.24
CA ARG A 55 2.12 -5.25 8.31
C ARG A 55 3.30 -5.03 7.36
N TRP A 56 4.24 -5.96 7.33
CA TRP A 56 5.47 -5.89 6.52
C TRP A 56 5.24 -5.91 4.99
N ARG A 57 4.00 -5.87 4.47
CA ARG A 57 3.75 -5.93 3.02
C ARG A 57 3.92 -4.58 2.30
N LYS A 58 4.75 -4.60 1.25
CA LYS A 58 4.91 -3.69 0.09
C LYS A 58 5.25 -2.21 0.28
N SER A 59 5.09 -1.56 1.43
CA SER A 59 5.58 -0.15 1.60
C SER A 59 7.07 -0.04 1.95
N PHE A 60 7.69 -1.15 2.35
CA PHE A 60 9.08 -1.21 2.78
C PHE A 60 10.04 -1.76 1.71
N GLY A 61 9.50 -2.11 0.54
CA GLY A 61 10.23 -2.51 -0.66
C GLY A 61 10.53 -1.31 -1.55
N VAL A 62 11.35 -0.39 -1.07
CA VAL A 62 12.26 0.37 -1.92
C VAL A 62 13.65 0.14 -1.37
N ALA A 63 14.54 -0.17 -2.29
CA ALA A 63 15.87 -0.70 -2.10
C ALA A 63 16.72 0.01 -1.05
N VAL A 64 17.53 -0.76 -0.33
CA VAL A 64 18.81 -0.27 0.16
C VAL A 64 19.71 -0.15 -1.07
N HIS A 65 19.62 0.98 -1.78
CA HIS A 65 20.77 1.46 -2.53
C HIS A 65 21.72 2.12 -1.51
N PRO A 66 23.05 1.94 -1.60
CA PRO A 66 23.98 2.85 -0.92
C PRO A 66 23.65 4.30 -1.33
N PRO A 67 24.01 5.32 -0.54
CA PRO A 67 23.52 6.68 -0.72
C PRO A 67 23.89 7.21 -2.11
N ALA A 68 22.98 6.98 -3.06
CA ALA A 68 22.98 7.67 -4.32
C ALA A 68 22.51 9.07 -3.98
N GLU A 69 23.32 10.03 -4.39
CA GLU A 69 23.02 11.45 -4.42
C GLU A 69 21.53 11.70 -4.76
N PRO A 70 20.91 12.74 -4.20
CA PRO A 70 19.49 12.99 -4.35
C PRO A 70 19.15 13.08 -5.85
N ALA A 71 18.65 11.97 -6.39
CA ALA A 71 18.06 11.96 -7.71
C ALA A 71 16.90 12.96 -7.66
N PRO A 72 16.78 13.84 -8.66
CA PRO A 72 15.74 14.87 -8.66
C PRO A 72 14.40 14.18 -8.49
N ALA A 73 13.56 14.74 -7.62
CA ALA A 73 12.20 14.26 -7.37
C ALA A 73 11.60 13.83 -8.70
N ARG A 74 11.35 12.51 -8.85
CA ARG A 74 10.70 11.97 -10.05
C ARG A 74 9.45 12.80 -10.25
N ALA A 75 9.47 13.70 -11.22
CA ALA A 75 8.34 14.57 -11.49
C ALA A 75 7.19 13.63 -11.81
N ILE A 76 6.20 13.53 -10.91
CA ILE A 76 5.05 12.66 -11.11
C ILE A 76 4.51 13.01 -12.49
N GLY A 77 4.56 12.06 -13.42
CA GLY A 77 4.14 12.31 -14.79
C GLY A 77 2.69 12.78 -14.79
N PRO A 78 2.24 13.56 -15.79
CA PRO A 78 0.85 14.01 -15.87
C PRO A 78 -0.16 12.85 -15.77
N ARG A 79 0.22 11.68 -16.30
CA ARG A 79 -0.54 10.42 -16.24
C ARG A 79 -0.71 9.90 -14.81
N GLU A 80 0.36 9.91 -14.01
CA GLU A 80 0.31 9.40 -12.64
C GLU A 80 -0.43 10.37 -11.72
N ARG A 81 -0.28 11.70 -11.92
CA ARG A 81 -1.11 12.71 -11.25
C ARG A 81 -2.59 12.50 -11.54
N ARG A 82 -2.96 12.22 -12.79
CA ARG A 82 -4.35 11.95 -13.17
C ARG A 82 -4.90 10.71 -12.47
N LEU A 83 -4.12 9.63 -12.39
CA LEU A 83 -4.53 8.43 -11.65
C LEU A 83 -4.80 8.74 -10.18
N HIS A 84 -3.92 9.51 -9.53
CA HIS A 84 -4.11 9.92 -8.13
C HIS A 84 -5.36 10.77 -7.91
N GLN A 85 -5.66 11.70 -8.83
CA GLN A 85 -6.88 12.50 -8.78
C GLN A 85 -8.14 11.63 -8.86
N LEU A 86 -8.15 10.67 -9.78
CA LEU A 86 -9.27 9.73 -9.92
C LEU A 86 -9.45 8.89 -8.65
N ILE A 87 -8.36 8.32 -8.12
CA ILE A 87 -8.43 7.51 -6.89
C ILE A 87 -8.92 8.35 -5.70
N ALA A 88 -8.50 9.60 -5.58
CA ALA A 88 -8.90 10.49 -4.48
C ALA A 88 -10.40 10.88 -4.54
N ALA A 89 -10.98 10.92 -5.74
CA ALA A 89 -12.40 11.20 -5.93
C ALA A 89 -13.30 9.99 -5.62
N ALA A 90 -12.73 8.78 -5.52
CA ALA A 90 -13.50 7.57 -5.28
C ALA A 90 -14.21 7.58 -3.90
N PRO A 91 -15.45 7.08 -3.82
CA PRO A 91 -16.19 6.99 -2.57
C PRO A 91 -15.57 5.89 -1.70
N SER A 92 -14.71 6.29 -0.75
CA SER A 92 -13.95 5.36 0.11
C SER A 92 -14.55 5.20 1.51
N ASN A 93 -15.62 5.94 1.83
CA ASN A 93 -16.32 5.84 3.10
C ASN A 93 -17.16 4.55 3.23
N ASN A 94 -17.59 3.96 2.11
CA ASN A 94 -18.19 2.63 2.11
C ASN A 94 -17.12 1.59 1.77
N ARG A 95 -16.82 0.73 2.75
CA ARG A 95 -15.78 -0.32 2.66
C ARG A 95 -15.94 -1.26 1.46
N GLU A 96 -17.10 -1.27 0.82
CA GLU A 96 -17.41 -2.14 -0.30
C GLU A 96 -17.41 -1.47 -1.67
N PHE A 97 -17.02 -0.18 -1.79
CA PHE A 97 -16.92 0.55 -3.07
C PHE A 97 -17.99 0.09 -4.05
N HIS A 98 -19.29 0.37 -3.81
CA HIS A 98 -20.41 -0.32 -4.46
C HIS A 98 -20.24 -0.48 -5.98
N ALA A 99 -19.56 -1.55 -6.38
CA ALA A 99 -19.43 -1.95 -7.76
C ALA A 99 -20.83 -2.21 -8.29
N SER A 100 -21.72 -2.68 -7.42
CA SER A 100 -23.16 -2.77 -7.63
C SER A 100 -23.80 -1.49 -8.14
N ASP A 101 -23.49 -0.31 -7.57
CA ASP A 101 -24.15 0.95 -7.97
C ASP A 101 -23.75 1.34 -9.39
N LEU A 102 -22.44 1.31 -9.67
CA LEU A 102 -21.97 1.61 -11.02
C LEU A 102 -22.37 0.51 -12.01
N CYS A 103 -22.29 -0.77 -11.64
CA CYS A 103 -22.75 -1.89 -12.45
C CYS A 103 -24.26 -1.87 -12.70
N GLN A 104 -25.07 -1.29 -11.82
CA GLN A 104 -26.50 -1.06 -12.08
C GLN A 104 -26.72 0.00 -13.15
N VAL A 105 -25.85 1.03 -13.20
CA VAL A 105 -25.92 2.12 -14.19
C VAL A 105 -25.39 1.68 -15.55
N ILE A 106 -24.23 1.01 -15.61
CA ILE A 106 -23.52 0.72 -16.87
C ILE A 106 -23.49 -0.76 -17.26
N GLY A 107 -23.90 -1.66 -16.37
CA GLY A 107 -23.79 -3.11 -16.55
C GLY A 107 -22.39 -3.66 -16.26
N GLN A 108 -22.33 -4.93 -15.85
CA GLN A 108 -21.08 -5.60 -15.47
C GLN A 108 -20.04 -5.62 -16.61
N ALA A 109 -20.48 -5.89 -17.84
CA ALA A 109 -19.57 -5.99 -18.98
C ALA A 109 -18.88 -4.65 -19.31
N ALA A 110 -19.61 -3.53 -19.20
CA ALA A 110 -19.05 -2.20 -19.41
C ALA A 110 -18.13 -1.79 -18.26
N TYR A 111 -18.48 -2.14 -17.01
CA TYR A 111 -17.62 -1.95 -15.85
C TYR A 111 -16.29 -2.66 -16.02
N ASP A 112 -16.31 -3.96 -16.35
CA ASP A 112 -15.09 -4.75 -16.55
C ASP A 112 -14.23 -4.21 -17.71
N ALA A 113 -14.87 -3.71 -18.77
CA ALA A 113 -14.17 -3.08 -19.88
C ALA A 113 -13.46 -1.79 -19.44
N ARG A 114 -14.12 -0.91 -18.68
CA ARG A 114 -13.51 0.31 -18.13
C ARG A 114 -12.35 0.00 -17.19
N VAL A 115 -12.47 -1.02 -16.33
CA VAL A 115 -11.37 -1.43 -15.44
C VAL A 115 -10.17 -1.93 -16.26
N ARG A 116 -10.38 -2.78 -17.26
CA ARG A 116 -9.31 -3.25 -18.16
C ARG A 116 -8.66 -2.10 -18.92
N GLU A 117 -9.44 -1.14 -19.38
CA GLU A 117 -8.93 0.05 -20.06
C GLU A 117 -8.05 0.88 -19.13
N VAL A 118 -8.46 1.13 -17.89
CA VAL A 118 -7.67 1.87 -16.90
C VAL A 118 -6.39 1.11 -16.53
N VAL A 119 -6.43 -0.22 -16.41
CA VAL A 119 -5.21 -1.03 -16.22
C VAL A 119 -4.24 -0.83 -17.39
N ARG A 120 -4.72 -0.93 -18.63
CA ARG A 120 -3.90 -0.71 -19.84
C ARG A 120 -3.39 0.73 -19.93
N HIS A 121 -4.27 1.69 -19.64
CA HIS A 121 -4.00 3.12 -19.76
C HIS A 121 -3.19 3.70 -18.60
N PHE A 122 -3.03 3.03 -17.46
CA PHE A 122 -2.19 3.55 -16.38
C PHE A 122 -1.09 2.57 -15.93
N GLY A 123 -1.10 1.32 -16.41
CA GLY A 123 -0.17 0.28 -15.96
C GLY A 123 -0.30 -0.02 -14.47
N CYS A 124 -1.50 0.19 -13.89
CA CYS A 124 -1.73 0.09 -12.46
C CYS A 124 -2.41 -1.24 -12.08
N PRO A 125 -2.29 -1.70 -10.82
CA PRO A 125 -2.98 -2.89 -10.35
C PRO A 125 -4.50 -2.76 -10.46
N SER A 126 -5.22 -3.86 -10.67
CA SER A 126 -6.67 -3.87 -10.87
C SER A 126 -7.45 -3.16 -9.77
N PHE A 127 -6.99 -3.23 -8.51
CA PHE A 127 -7.62 -2.49 -7.40
C PHE A 127 -7.52 -0.97 -7.57
N ALA A 128 -6.36 -0.45 -7.95
CA ALA A 128 -6.20 0.98 -8.23
C ALA A 128 -7.01 1.41 -9.45
N ALA A 129 -7.14 0.53 -10.45
CA ALA A 129 -7.98 0.77 -11.61
C ALA A 129 -9.47 0.85 -11.26
N MET A 130 -9.97 -0.06 -10.41
CA MET A 130 -11.35 0.00 -9.90
C MET A 130 -11.60 1.33 -9.20
N LEU A 131 -10.73 1.74 -8.26
CA LEU A 131 -10.85 3.03 -7.58
C LEU A 131 -10.89 4.20 -8.55
N ALA A 132 -10.04 4.19 -9.58
CA ALA A 132 -10.00 5.25 -10.58
C ALA A 132 -11.26 5.28 -11.46
N VAL A 133 -11.86 4.12 -11.78
CA VAL A 133 -13.15 4.03 -12.48
C VAL A 133 -14.26 4.64 -11.63
N HIS A 134 -14.30 4.30 -10.34
CA HIS A 134 -15.30 4.82 -9.39
C HIS A 134 -15.16 6.32 -9.17
N GLY A 135 -13.94 6.82 -8.94
CA GLY A 135 -13.73 8.26 -8.81
C GLY A 135 -13.94 9.02 -10.12
N GLY A 136 -13.68 8.39 -11.27
CA GLY A 136 -14.09 8.91 -12.57
C GLY A 136 -15.60 9.07 -12.67
N ALA A 137 -16.36 8.04 -12.29
CA ALA A 137 -17.82 8.03 -12.29
C ALA A 137 -18.42 9.08 -11.32
N VAL A 138 -17.78 9.34 -10.18
CA VAL A 138 -18.16 10.44 -9.29
C VAL A 138 -17.92 11.80 -9.94
N LEU A 139 -16.76 11.99 -10.58
CA LEU A 139 -16.41 13.26 -11.23
C LEU A 139 -17.31 13.57 -12.44
N THR A 140 -17.82 12.54 -13.13
CA THR A 140 -18.77 12.68 -14.25
C THR A 140 -20.23 12.74 -13.78
N GLY A 141 -20.50 12.52 -12.49
CA GLY A 141 -21.85 12.51 -11.93
C GLY A 141 -22.66 11.25 -12.24
N GLU A 142 -22.03 10.17 -12.71
CA GLU A 142 -22.67 8.86 -12.92
C GLU A 142 -23.08 8.20 -11.59
N ILE A 143 -22.32 8.45 -10.52
CA ILE A 143 -22.61 7.98 -9.16
C ILE A 143 -22.32 9.08 -8.13
N THR A 144 -22.93 8.98 -6.96
CA THR A 144 -22.71 9.92 -5.85
C THR A 144 -21.51 9.49 -4.98
N ARG A 145 -20.92 10.46 -4.26
CA ARG A 145 -19.72 10.28 -3.43
C ARG A 145 -20.03 9.74 -2.04
#